data_AF-A0A0Q4JA61-F1
#
_entry.id   AF-A0A0Q4JA61-F1
#
_cell.length_a   1.000
_cell.length_b   1.000
_cell.length_c   1.000
_cell.angle_alpha   90.00
_cell.angle_beta   90.00
_cell.angle_gamma   90.00
#
_symmetry.space_group_name_H-M   'P 1'
#
loop_
_entity.id
_entity.type
_entity.pdbx_description
1 polymer ?
#
loop_
_entity_poly.entity_id
_entity_poly.type
_entity_poly.pdbx_seq_one_letter_code
_entity_poly.pdbx_strand_id
1 'polypeptide(L)'
;MRNIAFEDQLEALGDRGSGPLSWWRTSSCTTFLADARIVETAVVSIVSVSRLAPPALIAELATSHEDELAPTWNDLAHLFFSMDAMALGISYDIAGSCAALSARQINPIGTVMLLKALSEPYITREPETRIWVASTWLAERGSLLNQTTLSTVDWWQTARGHQTPLLAGEA
;
A
#
# COMPACT_ATOMS: atom_id res chain seq x y z
N MET A 1 25.04 -7.39 18.38
CA MET A 1 23.58 -7.54 18.23
C MET A 1 23.30 -7.92 16.78
N ARG A 2 22.55 -8.98 16.55
CA ARG A 2 22.23 -9.51 15.21
C ARG A 2 20.90 -8.90 14.76
N ASN A 3 20.86 -8.24 13.61
CA ASN A 3 19.64 -7.56 13.13
C ASN A 3 18.84 -8.52 12.25
N ILE A 4 18.01 -9.33 12.90
CA ILE A 4 17.23 -10.41 12.28
C ILE A 4 16.34 -9.86 11.15
N ALA A 5 15.71 -8.70 11.37
CA ALA A 5 14.85 -8.06 10.36
C ALA A 5 15.60 -7.65 9.08
N PHE A 6 16.89 -7.31 9.18
CA PHE A 6 17.71 -6.98 8.02
C PHE A 6 18.26 -8.24 7.33
N GLU A 7 18.52 -9.31 8.08
CA GLU A 7 18.91 -10.61 7.53
C GLU A 7 17.76 -11.24 6.73
N ASP A 8 16.53 -11.20 7.25
CA ASP A 8 15.33 -11.67 6.55
C ASP A 8 15.10 -10.86 5.24
N GLN A 9 15.38 -9.55 5.26
CA GLN A 9 15.30 -8.70 4.07
C GLN A 9 16.36 -9.07 3.02
N LEU A 10 17.57 -9.41 3.45
CA LEU A 10 18.66 -9.81 2.56
C LEU A 10 18.44 -11.22 1.97
N GLU A 11 17.92 -12.15 2.76
CA GLU A 11 17.57 -13.50 2.31
C GLU A 11 16.46 -13.44 1.25
N ALA A 12 15.42 -12.65 1.51
CA ALA A 12 14.32 -12.49 0.55
C ALA A 12 14.71 -11.71 -0.73
N LEU A 13 15.76 -10.87 -0.67
CA LEU A 13 16.38 -10.26 -1.85
C LEU A 13 17.13 -11.30 -2.70
N GLY A 14 17.79 -12.27 -2.06
CA GLY A 14 18.56 -13.33 -2.72
C GLY A 14 17.71 -14.25 -3.60
N ASP A 15 16.50 -14.58 -3.16
CA ASP A 15 15.62 -15.53 -3.87
C ASP A 15 14.76 -14.90 -4.98
N ARG A 16 14.45 -13.59 -4.87
CA ARG A 16 13.43 -12.94 -5.72
C ARG A 16 13.96 -11.84 -6.64
N GLY A 17 15.23 -11.43 -6.48
CA GLY A 17 15.86 -10.38 -7.28
C GLY A 17 15.21 -8.99 -7.16
N SER A 18 14.30 -8.79 -6.20
CA SER A 18 13.58 -7.53 -5.99
C SER A 18 13.27 -7.32 -4.50
N GLY A 19 13.39 -6.06 -4.05
CA GLY A 19 13.21 -5.71 -2.64
C GLY A 19 11.75 -5.76 -2.17
N PRO A 20 11.51 -5.80 -0.85
CA PRO A 20 10.19 -6.02 -0.26
C PRO A 20 9.12 -5.00 -0.69
N LEU A 21 9.53 -3.77 -1.00
CA LEU A 21 8.62 -2.72 -1.46
C LEU A 21 8.05 -2.93 -2.87
N SER A 22 8.56 -3.92 -3.61
CA SER A 22 8.17 -4.18 -5.00
C SER A 22 7.52 -5.56 -5.18
N TRP A 23 7.39 -6.35 -4.11
CA TRP A 23 6.86 -7.72 -4.18
C TRP A 23 5.42 -7.78 -4.68
N TRP A 24 4.59 -6.79 -4.32
CA TRP A 24 3.20 -6.67 -4.78
C TRP A 24 3.07 -6.67 -6.31
N ARG A 25 4.15 -6.36 -7.05
CA ARG A 25 4.17 -6.36 -8.51
C ARG A 25 4.25 -7.77 -9.13
N THR A 26 4.64 -8.81 -8.38
CA THR A 26 4.88 -10.19 -8.91
C THR A 26 4.28 -11.28 -8.05
N SER A 27 4.08 -11.04 -6.77
CA SER A 27 3.65 -12.10 -5.87
C SER A 27 2.14 -12.32 -6.05
N SER A 28 1.73 -13.59 -6.05
CA SER A 28 0.32 -13.90 -5.83
C SER A 28 -0.13 -13.34 -4.48
N CYS A 29 -1.44 -13.15 -4.33
CA CYS A 29 -2.03 -12.73 -3.08
C CYS A 29 -1.58 -13.64 -1.90
N THR A 30 -1.71 -14.96 -2.02
CA THR A 30 -1.28 -15.91 -0.96
C THR A 30 0.18 -15.70 -0.55
N THR A 31 1.10 -15.58 -1.52
CA THR A 31 2.52 -15.37 -1.22
C THR A 31 2.77 -14.01 -0.59
N PHE A 32 2.12 -12.95 -1.06
CA PHE A 32 2.25 -11.63 -0.46
C PHE A 32 1.81 -11.62 1.00
N LEU A 33 0.73 -12.33 1.33
CA LEU A 33 0.19 -12.38 2.68
C LEU A 33 1.08 -13.12 3.66
N ALA A 34 1.70 -14.22 3.22
CA ALA A 34 2.67 -14.96 4.02
C ALA A 34 3.84 -14.04 4.45
N ASP A 35 4.24 -13.15 3.56
CA ASP A 35 5.40 -12.27 3.78
C ASP A 35 5.02 -10.81 4.09
N ALA A 36 3.74 -10.52 4.34
CA ALA A 36 3.22 -9.16 4.46
C ALA A 36 3.92 -8.38 5.59
N ARG A 37 4.34 -9.08 6.65
CA ARG A 37 5.04 -8.50 7.79
C ARG A 37 6.41 -7.91 7.42
N ILE A 38 7.09 -8.50 6.43
CA ILE A 38 8.38 -8.00 5.94
C ILE A 38 8.17 -6.68 5.20
N VAL A 39 7.13 -6.64 4.35
CA VAL A 39 6.74 -5.42 3.61
C VAL A 39 6.31 -4.32 4.58
N GLU A 40 5.48 -4.66 5.57
CA GLU A 40 5.06 -3.75 6.63
C GLU A 40 6.26 -3.14 7.35
N THR A 41 7.19 -3.97 7.82
CA THR A 41 8.39 -3.51 8.53
C THR A 41 9.24 -2.58 7.66
N ALA A 42 9.39 -2.90 6.38
CA ALA A 42 10.13 -2.05 5.43
C ALA A 42 9.45 -0.68 5.24
N VAL A 43 8.14 -0.68 5.01
CA VAL A 43 7.36 0.56 4.85
C VAL A 43 7.41 1.41 6.13
N VAL A 44 7.10 0.84 7.30
CA VAL A 44 7.13 1.55 8.59
C VAL A 44 8.51 2.14 8.85
N SER A 45 9.58 1.39 8.62
CA SER A 45 10.95 1.87 8.82
C SER A 45 11.25 3.09 7.95
N ILE A 46 10.90 3.03 6.66
CA ILE A 46 11.14 4.13 5.72
C ILE A 46 10.30 5.34 6.08
N VAL A 47 9.00 5.15 6.31
CA VAL A 47 8.07 6.23 6.67
C VAL A 47 8.50 6.93 7.96
N SER A 48 8.90 6.16 8.98
CA SER A 48 9.32 6.68 10.28
C SER A 48 10.64 7.45 10.22
N VAL A 49 11.63 6.95 9.47
CA VAL A 49 12.96 7.58 9.37
C VAL A 49 12.93 8.78 8.43
N SER A 50 12.27 8.66 7.28
CA SER A 50 12.23 9.72 6.28
C SER A 50 11.33 10.89 6.68
N ARG A 51 10.37 10.66 7.61
CA ARG A 51 9.36 11.65 8.04
C ARG A 51 8.61 12.28 6.86
N LEU A 52 8.47 11.54 5.76
CA LEU A 52 7.73 11.98 4.57
C LEU A 52 6.22 11.96 4.80
N ALA A 53 5.75 11.22 5.81
CA ALA A 53 4.35 11.21 6.23
C ALA A 53 4.08 12.19 7.40
N PRO A 54 2.85 12.72 7.51
CA PRO A 54 2.41 13.48 8.67
C PRO A 54 2.66 12.73 10.00
N PRO A 55 3.09 13.43 11.07
CA PRO A 55 3.36 12.79 12.37
C PRO A 55 2.17 12.01 12.95
N ALA A 56 0.93 12.42 12.64
CA ALA A 56 -0.27 11.72 13.05
C ALA A 56 -0.35 10.30 12.45
N LEU A 57 -0.09 10.14 11.14
CA LEU A 57 -0.09 8.83 10.49
C LEU A 57 1.07 7.96 10.98
N ILE A 58 2.23 8.55 11.27
CA ILE A 58 3.36 7.83 11.87
C ILE A 58 3.01 7.32 13.27
N ALA A 59 2.29 8.14 14.06
CA ALA A 59 1.81 7.73 15.38
C ALA A 59 0.79 6.59 15.28
N GLU A 60 -0.17 6.67 14.35
CA GLU A 60 -1.15 5.61 14.11
C GLU A 60 -0.49 4.27 13.75
N LEU A 61 0.54 4.27 12.90
CA LEU A 61 1.33 3.07 12.59
C LEU A 61 1.97 2.43 13.83
N ALA A 62 2.33 3.24 14.84
CA ALA A 62 2.99 2.76 16.04
C ALA A 62 2.00 2.30 17.13
N THR A 63 0.76 2.80 17.12
CA THR A 63 -0.20 2.60 18.22
C THR A 63 -1.40 1.73 17.88
N SER A 64 -1.78 1.64 16.61
CA SER A 64 -3.01 0.93 16.20
C SER A 64 -2.79 -0.58 16.09
N HIS A 65 -3.85 -1.35 16.33
CA HIS A 65 -3.85 -2.80 16.12
C HIS A 65 -3.79 -3.14 14.64
N GLU A 66 -3.19 -4.28 14.29
CA GLU A 66 -2.97 -4.68 12.89
C GLU A 66 -4.27 -4.65 12.07
N ASP A 67 -5.38 -5.10 12.64
CA ASP A 67 -6.70 -5.17 11.99
C ASP A 67 -7.37 -3.80 11.72
N GLU A 68 -6.83 -2.72 12.30
CA GLU A 68 -7.38 -1.36 12.18
C GLU A 68 -6.51 -0.46 11.28
N LEU A 69 -5.41 -0.97 10.72
CA LEU A 69 -4.44 -0.17 9.98
C LEU A 69 -4.81 0.08 8.51
N ALA A 70 -5.82 -0.60 7.94
CA ALA A 70 -6.19 -0.40 6.52
C ALA A 70 -6.44 1.08 6.14
N PRO A 71 -7.14 1.91 6.93
CA PRO A 71 -7.31 3.32 6.64
C PRO A 71 -5.97 4.08 6.63
N THR A 72 -5.10 3.85 7.61
CA THR A 72 -3.76 4.47 7.68
C THR A 72 -2.92 4.05 6.47
N TRP A 73 -2.98 2.79 6.04
CA TRP A 73 -2.34 2.31 4.81
C TRP A 73 -2.89 2.99 3.56
N ASN A 74 -4.20 3.21 3.46
CA ASN A 74 -4.80 3.95 2.35
C ASN A 74 -4.30 5.39 2.29
N ASP A 75 -4.27 6.08 3.43
CA ASP A 75 -3.81 7.48 3.52
C ASP A 75 -2.34 7.60 3.10
N LEU A 76 -1.50 6.66 3.55
CA LEU A 76 -0.10 6.59 3.14
C LEU A 76 0.05 6.27 1.64
N ALA A 77 -0.70 5.28 1.13
CA ALA A 77 -0.68 4.95 -0.28
C ALA A 77 -1.02 6.17 -1.14
N HIS A 78 -2.04 6.94 -0.75
CA HIS A 78 -2.48 8.11 -1.48
C HIS A 78 -1.44 9.22 -1.45
N LEU A 79 -0.88 9.50 -0.27
CA LEU A 79 0.19 10.47 -0.10
C LEU A 79 1.37 10.15 -1.02
N PHE A 80 1.87 8.93 -0.99
CA PHE A 80 3.06 8.57 -1.77
C PHE A 80 2.79 8.50 -3.27
N PHE A 81 1.59 8.07 -3.70
CA PHE A 81 1.21 8.20 -5.12
C PHE A 81 1.17 9.66 -5.58
N SER A 82 0.70 10.58 -4.73
CA SER A 82 0.70 12.02 -5.06
C SER A 82 2.11 12.61 -5.14
N MET A 83 3.06 12.10 -4.36
CA MET A 83 4.45 12.56 -4.33
C MET A 83 5.27 12.03 -5.50
N ASP A 84 4.96 10.83 -5.99
CA ASP A 84 5.77 10.15 -7.01
C ASP A 84 5.73 10.86 -8.37
N ALA A 85 4.73 11.71 -8.64
CA ALA A 85 4.60 12.46 -9.89
C ALA A 85 4.81 11.61 -11.17
N MET A 86 4.43 10.32 -11.10
CA MET A 86 4.60 9.31 -12.17
C MET A 86 6.06 8.94 -12.49
N ALA A 87 6.98 9.14 -11.55
CA ALA A 87 8.39 8.77 -11.71
C ALA A 87 8.66 7.27 -11.50
N LEU A 88 7.68 6.53 -10.97
CA LEU A 88 7.84 5.12 -10.57
C LEU A 88 9.05 4.87 -9.68
N GLY A 89 9.35 5.83 -8.82
CA GLY A 89 10.48 5.78 -7.92
C GLY A 89 10.14 5.01 -6.64
N ILE A 90 10.96 5.25 -5.63
CA ILE A 90 10.78 4.67 -4.29
C ILE A 90 9.41 5.07 -3.71
N SER A 91 8.94 6.29 -3.98
CA SER A 91 7.60 6.74 -3.53
C SER A 91 6.49 5.88 -4.12
N TYR A 92 6.56 5.52 -5.39
CA TYR A 92 5.61 4.58 -6.00
C TYR A 92 5.64 3.20 -5.36
N ASP A 93 6.83 2.66 -5.08
CA ASP A 93 6.97 1.35 -4.44
C ASP A 93 6.40 1.36 -3.03
N ILE A 94 6.64 2.42 -2.26
CA ILE A 94 6.02 2.61 -0.95
C ILE A 94 4.50 2.68 -1.09
N ALA A 95 3.99 3.46 -2.05
CA ALA A 95 2.56 3.63 -2.27
C ALA A 95 1.85 2.31 -2.63
N GLY A 96 2.43 1.55 -3.56
CA GLY A 96 1.92 0.24 -3.97
C GLY A 96 1.97 -0.79 -2.83
N SER A 97 3.03 -0.78 -2.02
CA SER A 97 3.11 -1.61 -0.81
C SER A 97 2.05 -1.24 0.22
N CYS A 98 1.81 0.05 0.46
CA CYS A 98 0.73 0.51 1.33
C CYS A 98 -0.65 0.06 0.79
N ALA A 99 -0.88 0.18 -0.52
CA ALA A 99 -2.13 -0.28 -1.14
C ALA A 99 -2.33 -1.80 -0.97
N ALA A 100 -1.28 -2.59 -1.15
CA ALA A 100 -1.32 -4.04 -0.94
C ALA A 100 -1.54 -4.42 0.55
N LEU A 101 -0.91 -3.69 1.48
CA LEU A 101 -1.11 -3.89 2.93
C LEU A 101 -2.54 -3.54 3.38
N SER A 102 -3.16 -2.53 2.77
CA SER A 102 -4.57 -2.21 2.96
C SER A 102 -5.48 -3.30 2.35
N ALA A 103 -5.20 -3.71 1.11
CA ALA A 103 -5.96 -4.76 0.42
C ALA A 103 -5.93 -6.10 1.16
N ARG A 104 -4.82 -6.41 1.86
CA ARG A 104 -4.69 -7.60 2.73
C ARG A 104 -5.82 -7.69 3.76
N GLN A 105 -6.32 -6.56 4.25
CA GLN A 105 -7.41 -6.48 5.24
C GLN A 105 -8.81 -6.44 4.60
N ILE A 106 -8.94 -6.87 3.34
CA ILE A 106 -10.21 -6.89 2.59
C ILE A 106 -10.79 -5.46 2.42
N ASN A 107 -9.92 -4.45 2.45
CA ASN A 107 -10.32 -3.07 2.24
C ASN A 107 -10.58 -2.81 0.74
N PRO A 108 -11.77 -2.33 0.35
CA PRO A 108 -12.12 -2.09 -1.05
C PRO A 108 -11.29 -0.97 -1.67
N ILE A 109 -10.92 0.08 -0.91
CA ILE A 109 -10.08 1.17 -1.42
C ILE A 109 -8.66 0.67 -1.67
N GLY A 110 -8.09 -0.06 -0.72
CA GLY A 110 -6.77 -0.67 -0.88
C GLY A 110 -6.69 -1.54 -2.12
N THR A 111 -7.73 -2.37 -2.35
CA THR A 111 -7.86 -3.19 -3.55
C THR A 111 -7.90 -2.35 -4.83
N VAL A 112 -8.71 -1.29 -4.88
CA VAL A 112 -8.80 -0.39 -6.04
C VAL A 112 -7.45 0.29 -6.32
N MET A 113 -6.76 0.77 -5.28
CA MET A 113 -5.46 1.44 -5.42
C MET A 113 -4.37 0.46 -5.89
N LEU A 114 -4.38 -0.78 -5.41
CA LEU A 114 -3.48 -1.83 -5.86
C LEU A 114 -3.72 -2.17 -7.34
N LEU A 115 -4.98 -2.35 -7.75
CA LEU A 115 -5.34 -2.63 -9.14
C LEU A 115 -4.98 -1.47 -10.06
N LYS A 116 -5.18 -0.23 -9.60
CA LYS A 116 -4.72 0.97 -10.31
C LYS A 116 -3.21 0.89 -10.52
N ALA A 117 -2.43 0.65 -9.47
CA ALA A 117 -0.98 0.54 -9.57
C ALA A 117 -0.58 -0.53 -10.58
N LEU A 118 -1.12 -1.76 -10.48
CA LEU A 118 -0.85 -2.85 -11.42
C LEU A 118 -1.24 -2.53 -12.87
N SER A 119 -2.22 -1.66 -13.09
CA SER A 119 -2.68 -1.27 -14.43
C SER A 119 -1.76 -0.26 -15.12
N GLU A 120 -0.90 0.45 -14.37
CA GLU A 120 -0.10 1.53 -14.95
C GLU A 120 0.93 1.02 -15.96
N PRO A 121 1.05 1.68 -17.14
CA PRO A 121 1.82 1.17 -18.27
C PRO A 121 3.33 1.25 -18.05
N TYR A 122 3.78 2.04 -17.07
CA TYR A 122 5.19 2.28 -16.80
C TYR A 122 5.82 1.19 -15.92
N ILE A 123 5.01 0.31 -15.31
CA ILE A 123 5.55 -0.86 -14.62
C ILE A 123 6.31 -1.70 -15.64
N THR A 124 7.61 -1.89 -15.42
CA THR A 124 8.56 -2.58 -16.29
C THR A 124 8.29 -4.08 -16.50
N ARG A 125 7.11 -4.57 -16.10
CA ARG A 125 6.75 -6.00 -16.13
C ARG A 125 5.77 -6.33 -17.25
N GLU A 126 5.89 -7.57 -17.71
CA GLU A 126 5.04 -8.18 -18.73
C GLU A 126 3.55 -8.05 -18.34
N PRO A 127 2.67 -7.61 -19.26
CA PRO A 127 1.23 -7.45 -19.00
C PRO A 127 0.57 -8.72 -18.43
N GLU A 128 1.01 -9.89 -18.87
CA GLU A 128 0.49 -11.18 -18.42
C GLU A 128 0.72 -11.40 -16.92
N THR A 129 1.91 -11.08 -16.42
CA THR A 129 2.22 -11.14 -14.98
C THR A 129 1.31 -10.21 -14.19
N ARG A 130 1.04 -9.00 -14.70
CA ARG A 130 0.20 -8.00 -14.01
C ARG A 130 -1.25 -8.47 -13.91
N ILE A 131 -1.79 -9.01 -15.00
CA ILE A 131 -3.14 -9.60 -15.04
C ILE A 131 -3.23 -10.79 -14.08
N TRP A 132 -2.21 -11.65 -14.06
CA TRP A 132 -2.15 -12.79 -13.16
C TRP A 132 -2.10 -12.36 -11.68
N VAL A 133 -1.26 -11.38 -11.31
CA VAL A 133 -1.24 -10.85 -9.94
C VAL A 133 -2.60 -10.27 -9.57
N ALA A 134 -3.15 -9.39 -10.40
CA ALA A 134 -4.45 -8.76 -10.16
C ALA A 134 -5.58 -9.79 -9.97
N SER A 135 -5.58 -10.86 -10.77
CA SER A 135 -6.58 -11.92 -10.66
C SER A 135 -6.46 -12.71 -9.36
N THR A 136 -5.23 -12.97 -8.86
CA THR A 136 -5.05 -13.66 -7.57
C THR A 136 -5.59 -12.84 -6.40
N TRP A 137 -5.37 -11.53 -6.40
CA TRP A 137 -5.91 -10.63 -5.38
C TRP A 137 -7.44 -10.55 -5.41
N LEU A 138 -8.02 -10.41 -6.61
CA LEU A 138 -9.47 -10.41 -6.78
C LEU A 138 -10.12 -11.74 -6.38
N ALA A 139 -9.47 -12.87 -6.67
CA ALA A 139 -9.99 -14.19 -6.34
C ALA A 139 -9.92 -14.51 -4.84
N GLU A 140 -8.82 -14.15 -4.16
CA GLU A 140 -8.59 -14.54 -2.77
C GLU A 140 -9.14 -13.56 -1.74
N ARG A 141 -9.14 -12.25 -2.04
CA ARG A 141 -9.56 -11.20 -1.10
C ARG A 141 -10.87 -10.54 -1.50
N GLY A 142 -11.44 -10.95 -2.63
CA GLY A 142 -12.61 -10.34 -3.25
C GLY A 142 -13.78 -10.15 -2.27
N SER A 143 -13.93 -8.93 -1.78
CA SER A 143 -15.26 -8.35 -1.71
C SER A 143 -15.69 -8.11 -3.15
N LEU A 144 -16.90 -8.52 -3.52
CA LEU A 144 -17.46 -8.13 -4.83
C LEU A 144 -17.38 -6.62 -4.91
N LEU A 145 -16.46 -6.08 -5.73
CA LEU A 145 -16.36 -4.64 -5.99
C LEU A 145 -17.57 -4.23 -6.81
N ASN A 146 -18.68 -4.07 -6.11
CA ASN A 146 -19.97 -3.69 -6.63
C ASN A 146 -20.44 -2.41 -5.92
N GLN A 147 -21.55 -1.85 -6.39
CA GLN A 147 -22.10 -0.61 -5.83
C GLN A 147 -22.36 -0.71 -4.31
N THR A 148 -22.73 -1.89 -3.82
CA THR A 148 -23.00 -2.14 -2.39
C THR A 148 -21.71 -2.05 -1.57
N THR A 149 -20.64 -2.74 -1.97
CA THR A 149 -19.34 -2.69 -1.28
C THR A 149 -18.70 -1.30 -1.35
N LEU A 150 -18.85 -0.60 -2.48
CA LEU A 150 -18.35 0.78 -2.60
C LEU A 150 -19.17 1.78 -1.79
N SER A 151 -20.42 1.46 -1.45
CA SER A 151 -21.26 2.31 -0.59
C SER A 151 -20.91 2.23 0.90
N THR A 152 -20.19 1.19 1.33
CA THR A 152 -19.71 1.07 2.73
C THR A 152 -18.43 1.87 2.97
N VAL A 153 -17.83 2.41 1.91
CA VAL A 153 -16.65 3.27 1.99
C VAL A 153 -17.08 4.67 2.38
N ASP A 154 -16.52 5.16 3.48
CA ASP A 154 -16.56 6.60 3.79
C ASP A 154 -15.51 7.32 2.93
N TRP A 155 -15.97 7.81 1.78
CA TRP A 155 -15.15 8.58 0.84
C TRP A 155 -14.64 9.90 1.42
N TRP A 156 -15.35 10.48 2.40
CA TRP A 156 -14.92 11.72 3.06
C TRP A 156 -13.77 11.47 4.02
N GLN A 157 -13.85 10.38 4.79
CA GLN A 157 -12.75 9.91 5.62
C GLN A 157 -11.52 9.51 4.78
N THR A 158 -11.73 8.97 3.58
CA THR A 158 -10.63 8.61 2.66
C THR A 158 -10.01 9.85 1.97
N ALA A 159 -10.75 10.96 1.93
CA ALA A 159 -10.28 12.25 1.42
C ALA A 159 -9.60 13.12 2.50
N ARG A 160 -9.24 12.57 3.67
CA ARG A 160 -8.60 13.30 4.79
C ARG A 160 -7.36 14.10 4.38
N GLY A 161 -6.68 13.74 3.29
CA GLY A 161 -5.55 14.50 2.73
C GLY A 161 -5.91 15.69 1.82
N HIS A 162 -7.19 15.92 1.50
CA HIS A 162 -7.63 16.93 0.51
C HIS A 162 -8.46 18.08 1.08
N GLN A 163 -8.87 18.01 2.35
CA GLN A 163 -9.45 19.18 3.00
C GLN A 163 -8.32 20.04 3.56
N THR A 164 -7.79 20.95 2.73
CA THR A 164 -7.42 22.26 3.26
C THR A 164 -8.67 22.75 4.01
N PRO A 165 -8.58 23.15 5.29
CA PRO A 165 -9.72 23.76 5.93
C PRO A 165 -10.13 24.93 5.04
N LEU A 166 -11.33 24.88 4.46
CA LEU A 166 -11.99 26.08 3.99
C LEU A 166 -12.09 26.95 5.25
N LEU A 167 -11.19 27.92 5.36
CA LEU A 167 -11.24 28.93 6.41
C LEU A 167 -12.63 29.52 6.32
N ALA A 168 -13.44 29.23 7.34
CA ALA A 168 -14.76 29.83 7.48
C ALA A 168 -14.54 31.35 7.61
N GLY A 169 -14.74 32.10 6.53
CA GLY A 169 -14.73 33.57 6.59
C GLY A 169 -14.05 34.36 5.47
N GLU A 170 -13.90 33.86 4.24
CA GLU A 170 -13.59 34.73 3.09
C GLU A 170 -14.75 34.75 2.08
N ALA A 171 -15.71 35.64 2.34
CA ALA A 171 -16.62 36.26 1.38
C ALA A 171 -16.92 37.68 1.84
#